data_AF-A0A7J3MX80-F1
#
_entry.id   AF-A0A7J3MX80-F1
#
_cell.length_a   1.000
_cell.length_b   1.000
_cell.length_c   1.000
_cell.angle_alpha   90.00
_cell.angle_beta   90.00
_cell.angle_gamma   90.00
#
_symmetry.space_group_name_H-M   'P 1'
#
loop_
_entity.id
_entity.type
_entity.pdbx_description
1 polymer ?
#
loop_
_entity_poly.entity_id
_entity_poly.type
_entity_poly.pdbx_seq_one_letter_code
_entity_poly.pdbx_strand_id
1 'polypeptide(L)'
;MNRYRVKEVIKRWMILRTPGLYESIEPLCLRVYRRSCLDLFLDEPDKFRELLMMQFRDQNYIYFLIRYTIIRPLLKELRREELEEELATDFINDIDKFKTTFRDTIAAA
;
A
#
# COMPACT_ATOMS: atom_id res chain seq x y z
N MET A 1 -13.45 7.74 3.66
CA MET A 1 -12.40 7.88 4.70
C MET A 1 -11.37 8.91 4.25
N ASN A 2 -10.99 9.87 5.10
CA ASN A 2 -10.05 10.92 4.70
C ASN A 2 -8.60 10.42 4.63
N ARG A 3 -7.75 11.13 3.86
CA ARG A 3 -6.34 10.78 3.63
C ARG A 3 -5.53 10.61 4.92
N TYR A 4 -5.74 11.48 5.90
CA TYR A 4 -5.02 11.41 7.18
C TYR A 4 -5.32 10.09 7.91
N ARG A 5 -6.59 9.68 7.94
CA ARG A 5 -7.01 8.43 8.57
C ARG A 5 -6.43 7.20 7.86
N VAL A 6 -6.42 7.21 6.52
CA VAL A 6 -5.81 6.13 5.70
C VAL A 6 -4.34 5.94 6.11
N LYS A 7 -3.55 7.02 6.15
CA LYS A 7 -2.15 6.97 6.53
C LYS A 7 -1.95 6.49 7.97
N GLU A 8 -2.73 7.00 8.91
CA GLU A 8 -2.64 6.60 10.32
C GLU A 8 -2.91 5.10 10.51
N VAL A 9 -3.93 4.55 9.83
CA VAL A 9 -4.27 3.13 9.91
C VAL A 9 -3.12 2.26 9.40
N ILE A 10 -2.59 2.56 8.21
CA ILE A 10 -1.48 1.80 7.62
C ILE A 10 -0.22 1.95 8.50
N LYS A 11 0.13 3.18 8.89
CA LYS A 11 1.36 3.46 9.65
C LYS A 11 1.35 2.73 11.00
N ARG A 12 0.26 2.80 11.75
CA ARG A 12 0.13 2.08 13.03
C ARG A 12 0.25 0.58 12.83
N TRP A 13 -0.39 0.03 11.79
CA TRP A 13 -0.28 -1.39 11.47
C TRP A 13 1.16 -1.81 11.19
N MET A 14 1.86 -1.08 10.32
CA MET A 14 3.24 -1.37 9.95
C MET A 14 4.19 -1.27 11.16
N ILE A 15 4.06 -0.23 11.99
CA ILE A 15 4.90 -0.07 13.20
C ILE A 15 4.69 -1.22 14.18
N LEU A 16 3.45 -1.69 14.36
CA LEU A 16 3.12 -2.75 15.31
C LEU A 16 3.45 -4.16 14.81
N ARG A 17 3.32 -4.41 13.51
CA ARG A 17 3.42 -5.76 12.93
C ARG A 17 4.71 -6.01 12.17
N THR A 18 5.26 -4.99 11.52
CA THR A 18 6.41 -5.11 10.62
C THR A 18 7.32 -3.87 10.71
N PRO A 19 7.83 -3.50 11.90
CA PRO A 19 8.62 -2.27 12.07
C PRO A 19 9.87 -2.26 11.19
N GLY A 20 10.63 -3.37 11.13
CA GLY A 20 11.81 -3.47 10.26
C GLY A 20 11.51 -3.35 8.76
N LEU A 21 10.28 -3.67 8.35
CA LEU A 21 9.85 -3.45 6.97
C LEU A 21 9.60 -1.97 6.69
N TYR A 22 8.92 -1.28 7.59
CA TYR A 22 8.71 0.16 7.47
C TYR A 22 10.04 0.91 7.45
N GLU A 23 10.96 0.54 8.35
CA GLU A 23 12.30 1.14 8.45
C GLU A 23 13.19 0.84 7.25
N SER A 24 12.96 -0.24 6.50
CA SER A 24 13.74 -0.57 5.31
C SER A 24 13.21 0.11 4.03
N ILE A 25 11.89 0.31 3.91
CA ILE A 25 11.30 0.87 2.69
C ILE A 25 11.18 2.40 2.75
N GLU A 26 10.86 2.98 3.92
CA GLU A 26 10.70 4.44 4.06
C GLU A 26 11.95 5.22 3.61
N PRO A 27 13.19 4.84 3.97
CA PRO A 27 14.39 5.52 3.46
C PRO A 27 14.55 5.40 1.95
N LEU A 28 14.07 4.31 1.34
CA LEU A 28 14.12 4.14 -0.12
C LEU A 28 13.18 5.13 -0.81
N CYS A 29 11.93 5.25 -0.35
CA CYS A 29 10.97 6.23 -0.88
C CYS A 29 11.49 7.67 -0.74
N LEU A 30 12.06 8.00 0.43
CA LEU A 30 12.67 9.31 0.67
C LEU A 30 13.89 9.56 -0.22
N ARG A 31 14.74 8.56 -0.45
CA ARG A 31 15.94 8.70 -1.29
C ARG A 31 15.61 8.89 -2.77
N VAL A 32 14.68 8.09 -3.30
CA VAL A 32 14.38 8.07 -4.75
C VAL A 32 13.41 9.18 -5.13
N TYR A 33 12.35 9.37 -4.34
CA TYR A 33 11.25 10.28 -4.69
C TYR A 33 11.13 11.49 -3.77
N ARG A 34 11.89 11.57 -2.67
CA ARG A 34 11.78 12.63 -1.64
C ARG A 34 10.39 12.71 -1.00
N ARG A 35 9.70 11.57 -0.92
CA ARG A 35 8.34 11.44 -0.37
C ARG A 35 8.27 10.24 0.57
N SER A 36 7.37 10.29 1.54
CA SER A 36 7.07 9.12 2.38
C SER A 36 6.50 8.00 1.52
N CYS A 37 6.70 6.73 1.91
CA CYS A 37 6.13 5.62 1.15
C CYS A 37 4.60 5.66 1.13
N LEU A 38 3.97 6.13 2.20
CA LEU A 38 2.52 6.26 2.25
C LEU A 38 2.00 7.39 1.35
N ASP A 39 2.73 8.49 1.23
CA ASP A 39 2.40 9.53 0.25
C ASP A 39 2.54 9.03 -1.18
N LEU A 40 3.63 8.30 -1.45
CA LEU A 40 3.87 7.73 -2.76
C LEU A 40 2.82 6.69 -3.13
N PHE A 41 2.47 5.79 -2.22
CA PHE A 41 1.42 4.80 -2.41
C PHE A 41 0.05 5.44 -2.70
N LEU A 42 -0.30 6.54 -2.02
CA LEU A 42 -1.62 7.16 -2.19
C LEU A 42 -1.74 8.01 -3.45
N ASP A 43 -0.67 8.69 -3.85
CA ASP A 43 -0.71 9.63 -4.98
C ASP A 43 -0.20 9.03 -6.28
N GLU A 44 0.83 8.21 -6.19
CA GLU A 44 1.58 7.68 -7.33
C GLU A 44 1.88 6.18 -7.10
N PRO A 45 0.85 5.34 -6.94
CA PRO A 45 1.03 3.92 -6.60
C PRO A 45 1.86 3.16 -7.65
N ASP A 46 1.90 3.62 -8.90
CA ASP A 46 2.79 3.12 -9.95
C ASP A 46 4.27 3.30 -9.59
N LYS A 47 4.67 4.48 -9.12
CA LYS A 47 6.05 4.75 -8.66
C LYS A 47 6.41 3.96 -7.42
N PHE A 48 5.45 3.81 -6.51
CA PHE A 48 5.65 2.98 -5.32
C PHE A 48 5.83 1.50 -5.71
N ARG A 49 4.99 1.00 -6.63
CA ARG A 49 5.12 -0.36 -7.18
C ARG A 49 6.47 -0.57 -7.86
N GLU A 50 6.89 0.36 -8.71
CA GLU A 50 8.19 0.31 -9.39
C GLU A 50 9.34 0.22 -8.37
N LEU A 51 9.31 1.03 -7.32
CA LEU A 51 10.32 1.01 -6.26
C LEU A 51 10.38 -0.35 -5.55
N LEU A 52 9.22 -0.94 -5.24
CA LEU A 52 9.17 -2.28 -4.65
C LEU A 52 9.69 -3.35 -5.60
N MET A 53 9.35 -3.28 -6.88
CA MET A 53 9.82 -4.20 -7.92
C MET A 53 11.34 -4.13 -8.08
N MET A 54 11.92 -2.94 -8.05
CA MET A 54 13.37 -2.74 -8.09
C MET A 54 14.08 -3.31 -6.86
N GLN A 55 13.49 -3.11 -5.68
CA GLN A 55 14.09 -3.50 -4.40
C GLN A 55 14.02 -5.01 -4.16
N PHE A 56 12.85 -5.61 -4.35
CA PHE A 56 12.60 -7.00 -3.94
C PHE A 56 12.70 -7.99 -5.09
N ARG A 57 12.51 -7.56 -6.34
CA ARG A 57 12.61 -8.39 -7.55
C ARG A 57 11.77 -9.68 -7.55
N ASP A 58 10.80 -9.76 -6.64
CA ASP A 58 9.88 -10.89 -6.48
C ASP A 58 8.46 -10.34 -6.36
N GLN A 59 7.66 -10.59 -7.40
CA GLN A 59 6.28 -10.13 -7.48
C GLN A 59 5.40 -10.78 -6.40
N ASN A 60 5.65 -12.04 -6.04
CA ASN A 60 4.89 -12.73 -4.99
C ASN A 60 5.17 -12.08 -3.64
N TYR A 61 6.45 -11.80 -3.36
CA TYR A 61 6.81 -11.08 -2.14
C TYR A 61 6.11 -9.72 -2.06
N ILE A 62 6.11 -8.95 -3.15
CA ILE A 62 5.46 -7.63 -3.20
C ILE A 62 3.95 -7.75 -3.05
N TYR A 63 3.33 -8.76 -3.65
CA TYR A 63 1.91 -9.08 -3.45
C TYR A 63 1.60 -9.28 -1.97
N PHE A 64 2.36 -10.14 -1.27
CA PHE A 64 2.18 -10.38 0.16
C PHE A 64 2.45 -9.12 0.99
N LEU A 65 3.48 -8.37 0.65
CA LEU A 65 3.80 -7.11 1.31
C LEU A 65 2.62 -6.15 1.24
N ILE A 66 2.13 -5.85 0.05
CA ILE A 66 1.03 -4.90 -0.17
C ILE A 66 -0.26 -5.39 0.46
N ARG A 67 -0.61 -6.66 0.24
CA ARG A 67 -1.82 -7.29 0.76
C ARG A 67 -1.90 -7.20 2.28
N TYR A 68 -0.84 -7.60 2.98
CA TYR A 68 -0.88 -7.79 4.44
C TYR A 68 -0.46 -6.56 5.24
N THR A 69 0.33 -5.64 4.66
CA THR A 69 0.85 -4.48 5.39
C THR A 69 0.13 -3.18 5.07
N ILE A 70 -0.49 -3.05 3.89
CA ILE A 70 -1.15 -1.82 3.45
C ILE A 70 -2.66 -2.03 3.23
N ILE A 71 -3.05 -3.01 2.42
CA ILE A 71 -4.47 -3.20 2.04
C ILE A 71 -5.29 -3.73 3.20
N ARG A 72 -4.87 -4.86 3.80
CA ARG A 72 -5.58 -5.50 4.91
C ARG A 72 -5.95 -4.56 6.07
N PRO A 73 -5.04 -3.74 6.64
CA PRO A 73 -5.43 -2.88 7.75
C PRO A 73 -6.52 -1.87 7.35
N LEU A 74 -6.49 -1.36 6.12
CA LEU A 74 -7.53 -0.49 5.61
C LEU A 74 -8.86 -1.23 5.49
N LEU A 75 -8.87 -2.38 4.81
CA LEU A 75 -10.11 -3.12 4.58
C LEU A 75 -10.75 -3.62 5.88
N LYS A 76 -9.95 -3.98 6.89
CA LYS A 76 -10.46 -4.31 8.23
C LYS A 76 -11.15 -3.13 8.90
N GLU A 77 -10.58 -1.93 8.79
CA GLU A 77 -11.21 -0.71 9.31
C GLU A 77 -12.54 -0.43 8.59
N LEU A 78 -12.59 -0.72 7.29
CA LEU A 78 -13.77 -0.50 6.45
C LEU A 78 -14.80 -1.64 6.46
N ARG A 79 -14.47 -2.78 7.09
CA ARG A 79 -15.25 -4.04 7.03
C ARG A 79 -15.49 -4.52 5.59
N ARG A 80 -14.44 -4.43 4.77
CA ARG A 80 -14.44 -4.80 3.35
C ARG A 80 -13.35 -5.82 3.00
N GLU A 81 -13.10 -6.77 3.88
CA GLU A 81 -12.04 -7.77 3.72
C GLU A 81 -12.21 -8.64 2.47
N GLU A 82 -13.40 -8.70 1.88
CA GLU A 82 -13.66 -9.39 0.62
C GLU A 82 -12.84 -8.84 -0.56
N LEU A 83 -12.42 -7.57 -0.50
CA LEU A 83 -11.64 -6.91 -1.56
C LEU A 83 -10.12 -7.12 -1.43
N GLU A 84 -9.66 -7.83 -0.40
CA GLU A 84 -8.24 -7.90 -0.09
C GLU A 84 -7.41 -8.53 -1.22
N GLU A 85 -7.91 -9.63 -1.78
CA GLU A 85 -7.25 -10.36 -2.85
C GLU A 85 -7.32 -9.61 -4.18
N GLU A 86 -8.47 -9.01 -4.49
CA GLU A 86 -8.66 -8.21 -5.71
C GLU A 86 -7.69 -7.01 -5.73
N LEU A 87 -7.70 -6.18 -4.68
CA LEU A 87 -6.86 -4.99 -4.64
C LEU A 87 -5.36 -5.33 -4.67
N ALA A 88 -4.95 -6.42 -4.02
CA ALA A 88 -3.55 -6.85 -4.06
C ALA A 88 -3.15 -7.35 -5.46
N THR A 89 -4.04 -8.08 -6.12
CA THR A 89 -3.83 -8.58 -7.49
C THR A 89 -3.77 -7.44 -8.49
N ASP A 90 -4.70 -6.49 -8.40
CA ASP A 90 -4.75 -5.30 -9.23
C ASP A 90 -3.47 -4.48 -9.04
N PHE A 91 -3.00 -4.28 -7.80
CA PHE A 91 -1.75 -3.54 -7.57
C PHE A 91 -0.58 -4.13 -8.37
N ILE A 92 -0.46 -5.46 -8.43
CA ILE A 92 0.62 -6.13 -9.16
C ILE A 92 0.39 -6.08 -10.67
N ASN A 93 -0.81 -6.42 -11.13
CA ASN A 93 -1.07 -6.73 -12.54
C ASN A 93 -1.67 -5.56 -13.34
N ASP A 94 -2.46 -4.70 -12.70
CA ASP A 94 -3.19 -3.60 -13.34
C ASP A 94 -3.31 -2.40 -12.40
N ILE A 95 -2.32 -1.51 -12.48
CA ILE A 95 -2.22 -0.37 -11.56
C ILE A 95 -3.34 0.65 -11.77
N ASP A 96 -3.91 0.72 -12.98
CA ASP A 96 -4.98 1.67 -13.30
C ASP A 96 -6.32 1.18 -12.74
N LYS A 97 -6.58 -0.14 -12.84
CA LYS A 97 -7.68 -0.78 -12.12
C LYS A 97 -7.52 -0.59 -10.61
N PHE A 98 -6.33 -0.85 -10.07
CA PHE A 98 -6.04 -0.62 -8.64
C PHE A 98 -6.38 0.80 -8.20
N LYS A 99 -5.89 1.83 -8.92
CA LYS A 99 -6.14 3.25 -8.61
C LYS A 99 -7.64 3.59 -8.54
N THR A 100 -8.44 2.94 -9.38
CA THR A 100 -9.89 3.15 -9.44
C THR A 100 -10.56 2.44 -8.28
N THR A 101 -10.38 1.12 -8.16
CA THR A 101 -11.01 0.29 -7.11
C THR A 101 -10.62 0.76 -5.72
N PHE A 102 -9.36 1.10 -5.49
CA PHE A 102 -8.86 1.57 -4.19
C PHE A 102 -9.51 2.90 -3.77
N ARG A 103 -9.64 3.83 -4.71
CA ARG A 103 -10.27 5.13 -4.47
C ARG A 103 -11.74 4.99 -4.14
N ASP A 104 -12.47 4.18 -4.92
CA ASP A 104 -13.89 3.93 -4.69
C ASP A 104 -14.11 3.24 -3.34
N THR A 105 -13.24 2.30 -2.99
CA THR A 105 -13.27 1.61 -1.69
C THR A 105 -13.10 2.58 -0.53
N ILE A 106 -12.15 3.52 -0.63
CA ILE A 106 -11.92 4.53 0.42
C ILE A 106 -13.02 5.59 0.44
N ALA A 107 -13.59 5.96 -0.71
CA ALA A 107 -14.64 6.97 -0.80
C ALA A 107 -15.99 6.48 -0.25
N ALA A 108 -16.26 5.17 -0.33
CA ALA A 108 -17.48 4.55 0.18
C ALA A 108 -17.54 4.43 1.72
N ALA A 109 -16.49 4.85 2.43
CA ALA A 109 -16.34 4.78 3.88
C ALA A 109 -16.48 6.13 4.59
#